data_AF-A0A1W9LF96-F1
#
_entry.id   AF-A0A1W9LF96-F1
#
_cell.length_a   1.000
_cell.length_b   1.000
_cell.length_c   1.000
_cell.angle_alpha   90.00
_cell.angle_beta   90.00
_cell.angle_gamma   90.00
#
_symmetry.space_group_name_H-M   'P 1'
#
loop_
_entity.id
_entity.type
_entity.pdbx_description
1 polymer ?
#
loop_
_entity_poly.entity_id
_entity_poly.type
_entity_poly.pdbx_seq_one_letter_code
_entity_poly.pdbx_strand_id
1 'polypeptide(L)'
;MNPDVRPLDLNALRIRPLAERRSLTRADDVLIDPAAPPPAPPAAAAPLVRECADRIRAARERGAGVMLIYGAHLLRNGAARILDRMMERGWITHLATNGAGTIHDWEYAWLGASTESVAENVATGTFGAWDETSTAIHLALMTGALDGLGYGRSLGRFICEDGAGVPDAAHLKRLLRTDPEHPLAAARADLLRALREGHAIPRRVTLDHRWKHASIAAAAWTRGVPLTVHPGIGYDILACNPAFNGAVLGRAAEWDFKLFAGSVDTLDDGVVMSIGSAIMGPQVFEKAASCVNNLRLQNGRRILHGHTIFVVDLQDGGGWDWSRGEPPKTNPAYYLRFWRSSATSASTATWRSTRRAPRPRSRPGCPCTTSPPSARSPARRAPCSPTCPHSALARSCRSDSAARTAKDSNCGRRWRPCRACTWTTSPPPRSAAPSPIASRWCWNPAGRSAS
;
A
#
# COMPACT_ATOMS: atom_id res chain seq x y z
N MET A 1 -26.03 5.44 -19.65
CA MET A 1 -25.97 5.29 -18.18
C MET A 1 -27.26 4.64 -17.71
N ASN A 2 -27.25 3.90 -16.60
CA ASN A 2 -28.48 3.46 -15.96
C ASN A 2 -29.13 4.69 -15.28
N PRO A 3 -30.37 5.11 -15.63
CA PRO A 3 -31.00 6.30 -15.05
C PRO A 3 -31.34 6.16 -13.55
N ASP A 4 -31.41 4.93 -13.06
CA ASP A 4 -31.75 4.60 -11.66
C ASP A 4 -30.54 4.76 -10.72
N VAL A 5 -29.31 4.79 -11.28
CA VAL A 5 -28.06 4.94 -10.51
C VAL A 5 -27.59 6.38 -10.61
N ARG A 6 -27.72 7.12 -9.51
CA ARG A 6 -27.28 8.53 -9.39
C ARG A 6 -26.19 8.66 -8.33
N PRO A 7 -25.25 9.62 -8.46
CA PRO A 7 -24.33 9.95 -7.37
C PRO A 7 -25.12 10.36 -6.12
N LEU A 8 -24.65 9.92 -4.95
CA LEU A 8 -25.19 10.37 -3.66
C LEU A 8 -24.68 11.78 -3.36
N ASP A 9 -25.56 12.68 -2.89
CA ASP A 9 -25.14 13.97 -2.38
C ASP A 9 -24.54 13.82 -0.98
N LEU A 10 -23.21 13.88 -0.89
CA LEU A 10 -22.49 13.74 0.37
C LEU A 10 -22.62 14.99 1.27
N ASN A 11 -23.08 16.13 0.74
CA ASN A 11 -23.35 17.32 1.53
C ASN A 11 -24.55 17.15 2.48
N ALA A 12 -25.42 16.18 2.19
CA ALA A 12 -26.56 15.82 3.04
C ALA A 12 -26.19 14.85 4.20
N LEU A 13 -24.92 14.44 4.33
CA LEU A 13 -24.48 13.56 5.42
C LEU A 13 -24.44 14.30 6.76
N ARG A 14 -24.91 13.63 7.81
CA ARG A 14 -24.88 14.13 9.19
C ARG A 14 -23.54 13.84 9.83
N ILE A 15 -22.57 14.70 9.58
CA ILE A 15 -21.25 14.67 10.22
C ILE A 15 -21.40 15.03 11.71
N ARG A 16 -20.61 14.38 12.57
CA ARG A 16 -20.58 14.59 14.03
C ARG A 16 -19.19 15.03 14.51
N PRO A 17 -19.09 15.74 15.64
CA PRO A 17 -17.82 15.98 16.32
C PRO A 17 -17.12 14.65 16.66
N LEU A 18 -15.83 14.56 16.39
CA LEU A 18 -14.99 13.39 16.68
C LEU A 18 -14.97 13.07 18.18
N ALA A 19 -15.11 14.09 19.04
CA ALA A 19 -15.22 13.94 20.48
C ALA A 19 -16.45 13.12 20.93
N GLU A 20 -17.50 13.00 20.10
CA GLU A 20 -18.66 12.14 20.36
C GLU A 20 -18.42 10.67 19.98
N ARG A 21 -17.30 10.35 19.31
CA ARG A 21 -16.99 9.00 18.84
C ARG A 21 -16.52 8.12 20.00
N ARG A 22 -17.14 6.94 20.15
CA ARG A 22 -16.64 5.82 20.95
C ARG A 22 -15.34 5.28 20.33
N SER A 23 -14.23 5.96 20.62
CA SER A 23 -12.90 5.57 20.15
C SER A 23 -12.40 4.35 20.93
N LEU A 24 -11.80 3.38 20.23
CA LEU A 24 -11.47 2.05 20.77
C LEU A 24 -10.03 1.92 21.29
N THR A 25 -9.15 2.90 21.02
CA THR A 25 -7.76 2.91 21.49
C THR A 25 -7.33 4.32 21.92
N ARG A 26 -6.53 4.43 22.99
CA ARG A 26 -5.91 5.70 23.43
C ARG A 26 -4.41 5.72 23.15
N ALA A 27 -3.84 6.90 22.96
CA ALA A 27 -2.40 7.08 22.76
C ALA A 27 -1.61 6.58 23.97
N ASP A 28 -2.02 6.99 25.17
CA ASP A 28 -1.33 6.64 26.43
C ASP A 28 -1.34 5.12 26.72
N ASP A 29 -2.37 4.40 26.27
CA ASP A 29 -2.51 2.95 26.47
C ASP A 29 -1.63 2.13 25.51
N VAL A 30 -1.34 2.64 24.30
CA VAL A 30 -0.66 1.87 23.25
C VAL A 30 0.82 2.19 23.13
N LEU A 31 1.29 3.38 23.52
CA LEU A 31 2.64 3.84 23.25
C LEU A 31 3.72 3.02 23.97
N ILE A 32 4.59 2.38 23.19
CA ILE A 32 5.73 1.64 23.72
C ILE A 32 6.85 2.63 24.05
N ASP A 33 7.42 2.55 25.25
CA ASP A 33 8.68 3.24 25.57
C ASP A 33 9.83 2.57 24.80
N PRO A 34 10.54 3.26 23.89
CA PRO A 34 11.68 2.72 23.18
C PRO A 34 12.91 2.45 24.06
N ALA A 35 12.89 2.76 25.36
CA ALA A 35 13.89 2.30 26.34
C ALA A 35 13.51 0.98 27.04
N ALA A 36 12.26 0.52 26.93
CA ALA A 36 11.85 -0.78 27.45
C ALA A 36 12.54 -1.93 26.67
N PRO A 37 12.86 -3.07 27.32
CA PRO A 37 13.42 -4.22 26.62
C PRO A 37 12.41 -4.76 25.60
N PRO A 38 12.81 -4.99 24.33
CA PRO A 38 11.90 -5.48 23.31
C PRO A 38 11.46 -6.92 23.63
N PRO A 39 10.19 -7.29 23.36
CA PRO A 39 9.74 -8.67 23.52
C PRO A 39 10.53 -9.60 22.60
N ALA A 40 10.85 -10.80 23.09
CA ALA A 40 11.62 -11.77 22.33
C ALA A 40 10.89 -12.13 21.01
N PRO A 41 11.51 -11.96 19.84
CA PRO A 41 10.88 -12.31 18.57
C PRO A 41 10.66 -13.83 18.50
N PRO A 42 9.57 -14.32 17.87
CA PRO A 42 9.36 -15.75 17.66
C PRO A 42 10.58 -16.42 17.05
N ALA A 43 10.94 -17.63 17.50
CA ALA A 43 12.20 -18.28 17.14
C ALA A 43 12.44 -18.40 15.62
N ALA A 44 11.38 -18.55 14.82
CA ALA A 44 11.45 -18.56 13.36
C ALA A 44 11.77 -17.20 12.72
N ALA A 45 11.43 -16.09 13.39
CA ALA A 45 11.69 -14.72 12.95
C ALA A 45 13.01 -14.14 13.52
N ALA A 46 13.50 -14.64 14.65
CA ALA A 46 14.72 -14.15 15.32
C ALA A 46 16.00 -14.10 14.44
N PRO A 47 16.22 -14.98 13.44
CA PRO A 47 17.32 -14.81 12.48
C PRO A 47 17.09 -13.63 11.51
N LEU A 48 15.86 -13.45 11.05
CA LEU A 48 15.47 -12.42 10.07
C LEU A 48 15.46 -11.01 10.67
N VAL A 49 15.07 -10.89 11.95
CA VAL A 49 15.16 -9.61 12.69
C VAL A 49 16.61 -9.16 12.84
N ARG A 50 17.54 -10.10 13.12
CA ARG A 50 18.99 -9.81 13.16
C ARG A 50 19.53 -9.44 11.78
N GLU A 51 19.20 -10.22 10.73
CA GLU A 51 19.60 -9.88 9.36
C GLU A 51 19.08 -8.50 8.94
N CYS A 52 17.87 -8.10 9.35
CA CYS A 52 17.34 -6.77 9.09
C CYS A 52 18.17 -5.69 9.78
N ALA A 53 18.48 -5.84 11.08
CA ALA A 53 19.31 -4.89 11.83
C ALA A 53 20.72 -4.75 11.23
N ASP A 54 21.36 -5.86 10.86
CA ASP A 54 22.68 -5.86 10.22
C ASP A 54 22.65 -5.23 8.81
N ARG A 55 21.59 -5.46 8.03
CA ARG A 55 21.41 -4.80 6.72
C ARG A 55 21.17 -3.30 6.84
N ILE A 56 20.39 -2.86 7.83
CA ILE A 56 20.16 -1.43 8.12
C ILE A 56 21.47 -0.76 8.53
N ARG A 57 22.24 -1.40 9.42
CA ARG A 57 23.57 -0.93 9.84
C ARG A 57 24.52 -0.80 8.64
N ALA A 58 24.62 -1.84 7.82
CA ALA A 58 25.48 -1.83 6.64
C ALA A 58 25.01 -0.82 5.57
N ALA A 59 23.71 -0.61 5.39
CA ALA A 59 23.17 0.41 4.47
C ALA A 59 23.57 1.81 4.93
N ARG A 60 23.43 2.10 6.23
CA ARG A 60 23.90 3.36 6.84
C ARG A 60 25.40 3.56 6.67
N GLU A 61 26.21 2.53 6.86
CA GLU A 61 27.67 2.57 6.65
C GLU A 61 28.05 2.94 5.19
N ARG A 62 27.16 2.70 4.21
CA ARG A 62 27.31 3.13 2.80
C ARG A 62 26.60 4.45 2.44
N GLY A 63 25.82 5.03 3.35
CA GLY A 63 24.91 6.13 3.03
C GLY A 63 23.71 5.74 2.15
N ALA A 64 23.41 4.45 2.03
CA ALA A 64 22.30 3.92 1.23
C ALA A 64 20.94 4.08 1.95
N GLY A 65 19.86 4.18 1.17
CA GLY A 65 18.52 4.42 1.70
C GLY A 65 18.00 3.32 2.60
N VAL A 66 17.30 3.71 3.68
CA VAL A 66 16.55 2.82 4.58
C VAL A 66 15.11 3.31 4.68
N MET A 67 14.22 2.70 3.88
CA MET A 67 12.81 3.09 3.80
C MET A 67 11.94 2.20 4.68
N LEU A 68 11.01 2.79 5.45
CA LEU A 68 9.96 2.08 6.16
C LEU A 68 8.59 2.42 5.57
N ILE A 69 7.95 1.42 4.97
CA ILE A 69 6.57 1.47 4.50
C ILE A 69 5.68 0.77 5.52
N TYR A 70 4.61 1.43 6.00
CA TYR A 70 3.77 0.90 7.07
C TYR A 70 2.28 1.16 6.86
N GLY A 71 1.45 0.24 7.33
CA GLY A 71 0.00 0.45 7.49
C GLY A 71 -0.36 0.93 8.89
N ALA A 72 -1.57 1.49 9.03
CA ALA A 72 -2.22 1.96 10.28
C ALA A 72 -1.92 1.13 11.56
N HIS A 73 -1.85 -0.20 11.44
CA HIS A 73 -1.60 -1.10 12.57
C HIS A 73 -0.24 -0.89 13.26
N LEU A 74 0.80 -0.42 12.55
CA LEU A 74 2.10 -0.14 13.16
C LEU A 74 1.99 0.99 14.20
N LEU A 75 1.26 2.05 13.87
CA LEU A 75 1.01 3.18 14.76
C LEU A 75 0.11 2.76 15.94
N ARG A 76 -0.98 2.06 15.66
CA ARG A 76 -1.89 1.52 16.70
C ARG A 76 -1.23 0.53 17.66
N ASN A 77 -0.11 -0.08 17.27
CA ASN A 77 0.73 -0.93 18.11
C ASN A 77 1.85 -0.14 18.81
N GLY A 78 1.72 1.17 18.98
CA GLY A 78 2.58 1.97 19.86
C GLY A 78 3.91 2.46 19.28
N ALA A 79 4.18 2.20 18.00
CA ALA A 79 5.52 2.37 17.44
C ALA A 79 6.01 3.82 17.27
N ALA A 80 5.18 4.86 17.51
CA ALA A 80 5.52 6.25 17.23
C ALA A 80 6.82 6.71 17.91
N ARG A 81 6.96 6.48 19.23
CA ARG A 81 8.19 6.83 19.98
C ARG A 81 9.41 6.00 19.55
N ILE A 82 9.20 4.76 19.10
CA ILE A 82 10.27 3.92 18.52
C ILE A 82 10.74 4.51 17.20
N LEU A 83 9.82 4.91 16.31
CA LEU A 83 10.18 5.53 15.04
C LEU A 83 10.82 6.90 15.21
N ASP A 84 10.39 7.73 16.16
CA ASP A 84 11.07 8.97 16.49
C ASP A 84 12.53 8.72 16.90
N ARG A 85 12.79 7.78 17.82
CA ARG A 85 14.17 7.38 18.20
C ARG A 85 14.96 6.79 17.04
N MET A 86 14.31 6.12 16.08
CA MET A 86 14.97 5.62 14.87
C MET A 86 15.32 6.75 13.88
N MET A 87 14.46 7.75 13.73
CA MET A 87 14.70 8.93 12.89
C MET A 87 15.76 9.84 13.49
N GLU A 88 15.63 10.20 14.77
CA GLU A 88 16.61 10.96 15.56
C GLU A 88 18.03 10.41 15.42
N ARG A 89 18.16 9.08 15.47
CA ARG A 89 19.45 8.40 15.40
C ARG A 89 19.91 8.10 13.98
N GLY A 90 19.16 8.46 12.93
CA GLY A 90 19.53 8.24 11.53
C GLY A 90 19.50 6.77 11.09
N TRP A 91 18.51 5.99 11.57
CA TRP A 91 18.28 4.59 11.17
C TRP A 91 17.18 4.43 10.10
N ILE A 92 16.44 5.48 9.80
CA ILE A 92 15.41 5.53 8.74
C ILE A 92 15.63 6.79 7.92
N THR A 93 15.66 6.67 6.59
CA THR A 93 15.83 7.81 5.66
C THR A 93 14.52 8.21 4.99
N HIS A 94 13.48 7.36 5.03
CA HIS A 94 12.16 7.65 4.46
C HIS A 94 11.05 6.85 5.14
N LEU A 95 9.88 7.48 5.33
CA LEU A 95 8.65 6.86 5.81
C LEU A 95 7.55 6.92 4.74
N ALA A 96 6.75 5.86 4.63
CA ALA A 96 5.62 5.82 3.72
C ALA A 96 4.40 5.14 4.35
N THR A 97 3.24 5.78 4.29
CA THR A 97 1.98 5.22 4.82
C THR A 97 0.78 5.51 3.92
N ASN A 98 -0.41 5.10 4.35
CA ASN A 98 -1.67 5.26 3.63
C ASN A 98 -2.62 6.20 4.41
N GLY A 99 -3.76 6.59 3.83
CA GLY A 99 -4.65 7.59 4.46
C GLY A 99 -5.18 7.14 5.83
N ALA A 100 -5.53 5.87 6.00
CA ALA A 100 -5.86 5.29 7.30
C ALA A 100 -4.72 5.46 8.33
N GLY A 101 -3.46 5.40 7.89
CA GLY A 101 -2.30 5.70 8.72
C GLY A 101 -2.32 7.13 9.25
N THR A 102 -2.50 8.12 8.38
CA THR A 102 -2.55 9.54 8.75
C THR A 102 -3.81 9.95 9.52
N ILE A 103 -4.94 9.28 9.30
CA ILE A 103 -6.15 9.41 10.12
C ILE A 103 -5.81 9.10 11.59
N HIS A 104 -5.28 7.91 11.86
CA HIS A 104 -4.91 7.53 13.23
C HIS A 104 -3.80 8.43 13.80
N ASP A 105 -2.85 8.88 12.97
CA ASP A 105 -1.71 9.70 13.38
C ASP A 105 -2.13 11.09 13.87
N TRP A 106 -3.05 11.72 13.13
CA TRP A 106 -3.61 13.02 13.51
C TRP A 106 -4.59 12.90 14.69
N GLU A 107 -5.48 11.89 14.68
CA GLU A 107 -6.45 11.69 15.77
C GLU A 107 -5.76 11.42 17.10
N TYR A 108 -4.69 10.62 17.13
CA TYR A 108 -3.89 10.47 18.33
C TYR A 108 -3.23 11.78 18.74
N ALA A 109 -2.64 12.53 17.82
CA ALA A 109 -1.97 13.80 18.15
C ALA A 109 -2.89 14.83 18.82
N TRP A 110 -4.13 14.94 18.34
CA TRP A 110 -5.11 15.93 18.78
C TRP A 110 -6.00 15.46 19.93
N LEU A 111 -6.68 14.32 19.75
CA LEU A 111 -7.67 13.81 20.71
C LEU A 111 -7.05 12.91 21.79
N GLY A 112 -5.87 12.33 21.52
CA GLY A 112 -5.29 11.28 22.37
C GLY A 112 -6.01 9.93 22.24
N ALA A 113 -6.96 9.80 21.30
CA ALA A 113 -7.74 8.58 21.08
C ALA A 113 -8.14 8.40 19.62
N SER A 114 -8.23 7.14 19.17
CA SER A 114 -8.52 6.78 17.78
C SER A 114 -9.19 5.39 17.68
N THR A 115 -9.39 4.89 16.45
CA THR A 115 -10.03 3.63 16.09
C THR A 115 -11.53 3.58 16.38
N GLU A 116 -12.34 3.04 15.46
CA GLU A 116 -13.79 2.93 15.61
C GLU A 116 -14.33 1.56 15.19
N SER A 117 -15.53 1.21 15.66
CA SER A 117 -16.18 -0.07 15.35
C SER A 117 -16.89 0.01 14.01
N VAL A 118 -16.30 -0.58 12.96
CA VAL A 118 -16.88 -0.60 11.61
C VAL A 118 -18.31 -1.15 11.62
N ALA A 119 -18.58 -2.22 12.37
CA ALA A 119 -19.88 -2.86 12.43
C ALA A 119 -20.96 -1.98 13.11
N GLU A 120 -20.64 -1.36 14.25
CA GLU A 120 -21.56 -0.46 14.96
C GLU A 120 -21.82 0.83 14.15
N ASN A 121 -20.75 1.38 13.55
CA ASN A 121 -20.82 2.70 12.94
C ASN A 121 -21.38 2.66 11.51
N VAL A 122 -21.18 1.58 10.74
CA VAL A 122 -21.84 1.42 9.43
C VAL A 122 -23.34 1.22 9.61
N ALA A 123 -23.77 0.42 10.60
CA ALA A 123 -25.19 0.19 10.89
C ALA A 123 -25.94 1.46 11.33
N THR A 124 -25.22 2.45 11.89
CA THR A 124 -25.78 3.74 12.33
C THR A 124 -25.53 4.89 11.34
N GLY A 125 -24.85 4.64 10.21
CA GLY A 125 -24.48 5.67 9.24
C GLY A 125 -23.42 6.67 9.74
N THR A 126 -22.70 6.35 10.82
CA THR A 126 -21.68 7.21 11.45
C THR A 126 -20.25 6.86 11.06
N PHE A 127 -20.00 5.73 10.38
CA PHE A 127 -18.65 5.29 10.05
C PHE A 127 -17.93 6.28 9.13
N GLY A 128 -16.86 6.90 9.65
CA GLY A 128 -16.14 7.95 8.95
C GLY A 128 -16.83 9.32 8.90
N ALA A 129 -18.02 9.47 9.47
CA ALA A 129 -18.79 10.71 9.46
C ALA A 129 -18.36 11.68 10.58
N TRP A 130 -17.05 11.84 10.76
CA TRP A 130 -16.42 12.63 11.83
C TRP A 130 -15.76 13.88 11.26
N ASP A 131 -15.98 15.03 11.90
CA ASP A 131 -15.68 16.32 11.27
C ASP A 131 -14.19 16.66 11.30
N GLU A 132 -13.62 16.77 12.50
CA GLU A 132 -12.30 17.34 12.75
C GLU A 132 -11.19 16.54 12.04
N THR A 133 -11.29 15.21 12.02
CA THR A 133 -10.36 14.33 11.28
C THR A 133 -10.28 14.70 9.80
N SER A 134 -11.42 14.97 9.18
CA SER A 134 -11.48 15.24 7.74
C SER A 134 -11.15 16.69 7.41
N THR A 135 -11.67 17.64 8.19
CA THR A 135 -11.47 19.08 7.97
C THR A 135 -10.06 19.54 8.34
N ALA A 136 -9.49 19.08 9.45
CA ALA A 136 -8.12 19.44 9.85
C ALA A 136 -7.07 18.87 8.87
N ILE A 137 -7.23 17.62 8.42
CA ILE A 137 -6.35 17.02 7.41
C ILE A 137 -6.48 17.77 6.07
N HIS A 138 -7.70 18.08 5.59
CA HIS A 138 -7.85 18.87 4.36
C HIS A 138 -7.27 20.28 4.50
N LEU A 139 -7.42 20.92 5.66
CA LEU A 139 -6.85 22.23 5.92
C LEU A 139 -5.31 22.18 5.85
N ALA A 140 -4.69 21.21 6.52
CA ALA A 140 -3.25 20.97 6.46
C ALA A 140 -2.75 20.82 5.01
N LEU A 141 -3.46 20.02 4.19
CA LEU A 141 -3.13 19.83 2.78
C LEU A 141 -3.31 21.11 1.95
N MET A 142 -4.41 21.85 2.14
CA MET A 142 -4.66 23.07 1.39
C MET A 142 -3.64 24.17 1.72
N THR A 143 -3.24 24.32 2.98
CA THR A 143 -2.23 25.32 3.37
C THR A 143 -0.83 24.86 2.98
N GLY A 144 -0.47 23.59 3.22
CA GLY A 144 0.85 23.06 2.86
C GLY A 144 1.12 23.06 1.34
N ALA A 145 0.09 22.89 0.52
CA ALA A 145 0.19 23.01 -0.93
C ALA A 145 0.54 24.45 -1.41
N LEU A 146 0.32 25.49 -0.60
CA LEU A 146 0.79 26.86 -0.91
C LEU A 146 2.30 27.02 -0.75
N ASP A 147 2.94 26.15 0.03
CA ASP A 147 4.39 26.08 0.24
C ASP A 147 5.03 24.91 -0.54
N GLY A 148 4.31 24.32 -1.49
CA GLY A 148 4.78 23.21 -2.32
C GLY A 148 4.94 21.87 -1.58
N LEU A 149 4.34 21.70 -0.39
CA LEU A 149 4.44 20.49 0.40
C LEU A 149 3.48 19.38 -0.11
N GLY A 150 3.98 18.14 -0.12
CA GLY A 150 3.15 16.94 -0.25
C GLY A 150 2.46 16.57 1.08
N TYR A 151 1.66 15.49 1.08
CA TYR A 151 0.76 15.14 2.18
C TYR A 151 1.52 14.96 3.51
N GLY A 152 2.48 14.03 3.57
CA GLY A 152 3.15 13.68 4.84
C GLY A 152 3.84 14.86 5.52
N ARG A 153 4.47 15.74 4.72
CA ARG A 153 5.08 16.98 5.21
C ARG A 153 4.05 18.02 5.66
N SER A 154 2.97 18.20 4.90
CA SER A 154 1.88 19.14 5.22
C SER A 154 1.23 18.79 6.56
N LEU A 155 0.93 17.51 6.79
CA LEU A 155 0.32 17.04 8.04
C LEU A 155 1.30 17.13 9.22
N GLY A 156 2.54 16.69 9.04
CA GLY A 156 3.56 16.77 10.11
C GLY A 156 3.80 18.20 10.57
N ARG A 157 3.90 19.15 9.63
CA ARG A 157 3.98 20.58 9.92
C ARG A 157 2.76 21.08 10.70
N PHE A 158 1.55 20.78 10.23
CA PHE A 158 0.30 21.22 10.84
C PHE A 158 0.14 20.72 12.29
N ILE A 159 0.54 19.47 12.56
CA ILE A 159 0.56 18.92 13.92
C ILE A 159 1.62 19.63 14.78
N CYS A 160 2.83 19.86 14.25
CA CYS A 160 3.89 20.54 15.00
C CYS A 160 3.55 22.00 15.35
N GLU A 161 3.00 22.78 14.42
CA GLU A 161 2.65 24.20 14.63
C GLU A 161 1.28 24.44 15.32
N ASP A 162 0.56 23.40 15.74
CA ASP A 162 -0.82 23.51 16.25
C ASP A 162 -1.80 24.19 15.28
N GLY A 163 -1.79 23.75 14.02
CA GLY A 163 -2.68 24.21 12.96
C GLY A 163 -1.96 24.93 11.82
N ALA A 164 -2.62 25.91 11.19
CA ALA A 164 -2.08 26.64 10.04
C ALA A 164 -2.65 28.06 9.87
N GLY A 165 -1.91 28.91 9.16
CA GLY A 165 -2.40 30.21 8.69
C GLY A 165 -3.17 30.08 7.38
N VAL A 166 -4.40 30.59 7.33
CA VAL A 166 -5.25 30.59 6.13
C VAL A 166 -5.25 32.00 5.51
N PRO A 167 -4.71 32.21 4.29
CA PRO A 167 -4.76 33.49 3.61
C PRO A 167 -6.18 33.97 3.33
N ASP A 168 -6.38 35.28 3.24
CA ASP A 168 -7.70 35.85 2.99
C ASP A 168 -8.17 35.62 1.54
N ALA A 169 -9.51 35.56 1.37
CA ALA A 169 -10.12 35.28 0.07
C ALA A 169 -9.88 36.39 -0.98
N ALA A 170 -9.55 37.62 -0.58
CA ALA A 170 -9.16 38.67 -1.52
C ALA A 170 -7.69 38.52 -1.93
N HIS A 171 -6.79 38.10 -1.05
CA HIS A 171 -5.39 37.79 -1.38
C HIS A 171 -5.30 36.64 -2.39
N LEU A 172 -6.01 35.53 -2.17
CA LEU A 172 -6.06 34.43 -3.14
C LEU A 172 -6.64 34.89 -4.49
N LYS A 173 -7.71 35.71 -4.49
CA LYS A 173 -8.26 36.33 -5.72
C LYS A 173 -7.27 37.27 -6.42
N ARG A 174 -6.40 37.99 -5.69
CA ARG A 174 -5.33 38.82 -6.29
C ARG A 174 -4.32 37.92 -6.98
N LEU A 175 -3.75 36.94 -6.27
CA LEU A 175 -2.75 36.02 -6.83
C LEU A 175 -3.25 35.32 -8.10
N LEU A 176 -4.48 34.80 -8.09
CA LEU A 176 -5.10 34.11 -9.24
C LEU A 176 -5.38 35.02 -10.46
N ARG A 177 -5.42 36.35 -10.27
CA ARG A 177 -5.61 37.32 -11.34
C ARG A 177 -4.29 37.87 -11.87
N THR A 178 -3.30 38.05 -10.99
CA THR A 178 -1.98 38.57 -11.33
C THR A 178 -1.11 37.50 -12.01
N ASP A 179 -1.22 36.25 -11.57
CA ASP A 179 -0.47 35.12 -12.14
C ASP A 179 -1.35 33.85 -12.14
N PRO A 180 -2.14 33.64 -13.21
CA PRO A 180 -2.99 32.46 -13.37
C PRO A 180 -2.21 31.22 -13.83
N GLU A 181 -0.99 31.38 -14.36
CA GLU A 181 -0.16 30.27 -14.86
C GLU A 181 0.79 29.70 -13.79
N HIS A 182 0.94 30.40 -12.66
CA HIS A 182 1.72 29.96 -11.50
C HIS A 182 1.48 28.48 -11.17
N PRO A 183 2.53 27.66 -10.90
CA PRO A 183 2.37 26.23 -10.57
C PRO A 183 1.41 25.93 -9.40
N LEU A 184 1.22 26.91 -8.50
CA LEU A 184 0.32 26.84 -7.34
C LEU A 184 -1.08 27.46 -7.57
N ALA A 185 -1.41 27.93 -8.77
CA ALA A 185 -2.71 28.53 -9.08
C ALA A 185 -3.86 27.56 -8.76
N ALA A 186 -3.73 26.28 -9.10
CA ALA A 186 -4.75 25.28 -8.75
C ALA A 186 -4.93 25.11 -7.22
N ALA A 187 -3.86 25.13 -6.43
CA ALA A 187 -3.94 25.05 -4.96
C ALA A 187 -4.55 26.32 -4.34
N ARG A 188 -4.20 27.50 -4.87
CA ARG A 188 -4.82 28.80 -4.49
C ARG A 188 -6.32 28.80 -4.81
N ALA A 189 -6.73 28.18 -5.92
CA ALA A 189 -8.14 28.05 -6.31
C ALA A 189 -8.90 27.04 -5.43
N ASP A 190 -8.30 25.89 -5.09
CA ASP A 190 -8.88 24.90 -4.16
C ASP A 190 -9.18 25.53 -2.78
N LEU A 191 -8.21 26.24 -2.18
CA LEU A 191 -8.41 26.90 -0.89
C LEU A 191 -9.41 28.07 -0.97
N LEU A 192 -9.40 28.83 -2.07
CA LEU A 192 -10.41 29.86 -2.32
C LEU A 192 -11.83 29.26 -2.46
N ARG A 193 -11.95 28.01 -2.91
CA ARG A 193 -13.22 27.27 -2.93
C ARG A 193 -13.67 26.91 -1.51
N ALA A 194 -12.80 26.31 -0.71
CA ALA A 194 -13.09 25.96 0.69
C ALA A 194 -13.48 27.19 1.55
N LEU A 195 -12.84 28.35 1.33
CA LEU A 195 -13.20 29.62 1.97
C LEU A 195 -14.59 30.15 1.56
N ARG A 196 -15.10 29.78 0.38
CA ARG A 196 -16.46 30.15 -0.09
C ARG A 196 -17.51 29.15 0.36
N GLU A 197 -17.12 27.88 0.51
CA GLU A 197 -17.98 26.76 0.92
C GLU A 197 -18.09 26.65 2.46
N GLY A 198 -17.30 27.42 3.21
CA GLY A 198 -17.30 27.45 4.68
C GLY A 198 -16.37 26.42 5.34
N HIS A 199 -15.72 25.57 4.55
CA HIS A 199 -14.78 24.54 5.00
C HIS A 199 -13.40 25.09 5.43
N ALA A 200 -13.17 26.40 5.29
CA ALA A 200 -12.00 27.10 5.82
C ALA A 200 -12.38 28.50 6.31
N ILE A 201 -11.66 29.04 7.30
CA ILE A 201 -11.88 30.37 7.87
C ILE A 201 -10.59 31.20 7.68
N PRO A 202 -10.65 32.43 7.12
CA PRO A 202 -9.46 33.21 6.76
C PRO A 202 -8.79 33.86 7.99
N ARG A 203 -8.02 33.06 8.75
CA ARG A 203 -7.22 33.46 9.92
C ARG A 203 -6.19 32.35 10.24
N ARG A 204 -5.41 32.50 11.32
CA ARG A 204 -4.77 31.32 11.94
C ARG A 204 -5.89 30.43 12.50
N VAL A 205 -5.92 29.18 12.05
CA VAL A 205 -6.67 28.10 12.73
C VAL A 205 -5.71 27.47 13.71
N THR A 206 -6.09 27.43 14.98
CA THR A 206 -5.30 26.85 16.06
C THR A 206 -5.97 25.57 16.56
N LEU A 207 -5.22 24.47 16.58
CA LEU A 207 -5.64 23.18 17.12
C LEU A 207 -4.52 22.64 18.01
N ASP A 208 -4.76 22.59 19.31
CA ASP A 208 -3.83 22.10 20.34
C ASP A 208 -3.62 20.58 20.21
N HIS A 209 -2.47 20.14 19.68
CA HIS A 209 -2.13 18.73 19.55
C HIS A 209 -1.37 18.24 20.80
N ARG A 210 -2.10 17.97 21.89
CA ARG A 210 -1.53 17.60 23.20
C ARG A 210 -0.66 16.33 23.18
N TRP A 211 -0.86 15.45 22.20
CA TRP A 211 -0.12 14.19 22.05
C TRP A 211 0.76 14.16 20.79
N LYS A 212 1.42 15.27 20.41
CA LYS A 212 2.43 15.31 19.32
C LYS A 212 3.43 14.14 19.34
N HIS A 213 3.84 13.70 20.54
CA HIS A 213 4.75 12.57 20.75
C HIS A 213 4.19 11.19 20.34
N ALA A 214 2.88 11.11 20.03
CA ALA A 214 2.20 9.93 19.51
C ALA A 214 2.11 9.92 17.97
N SER A 215 2.50 11.02 17.30
CA SER A 215 2.42 11.18 15.84
C SER A 215 3.76 10.90 15.17
N ILE A 216 3.75 9.98 14.21
CA ILE A 216 4.88 9.70 13.33
C ILE A 216 5.07 10.87 12.35
N ALA A 217 4.01 11.56 11.92
CA ALA A 217 4.11 12.72 11.05
C ALA A 217 4.79 13.93 11.73
N ALA A 218 4.44 14.22 12.98
CA ALA A 218 5.06 15.26 13.79
C ALA A 218 6.54 14.95 14.07
N ALA A 219 6.86 13.70 14.43
CA ALA A 219 8.23 13.25 14.58
C ALA A 219 9.02 13.37 13.26
N ALA A 220 8.47 12.90 12.13
CA ALA A 220 9.12 12.97 10.83
C ALA A 220 9.43 14.41 10.40
N TRP A 221 8.47 15.32 10.57
CA TRP A 221 8.68 16.76 10.35
C TRP A 221 9.77 17.33 11.26
N THR A 222 9.70 17.05 12.57
CA THR A 222 10.65 17.55 13.57
C THR A 222 12.09 17.04 13.34
N ARG A 223 12.26 15.81 12.86
CA ARG A 223 13.57 15.23 12.54
C ARG A 223 14.02 15.48 11.08
N GLY A 224 13.22 16.19 10.28
CA GLY A 224 13.51 16.45 8.86
C GLY A 224 13.43 15.22 7.94
N VAL A 225 12.94 14.09 8.43
CA VAL A 225 12.85 12.83 7.67
C VAL A 225 11.62 12.87 6.75
N PRO A 226 11.76 12.57 5.44
CA PRO A 226 10.63 12.47 4.53
C PRO A 226 9.57 11.45 4.99
N LEU A 227 8.36 11.92 5.28
CA LEU A 227 7.15 11.10 5.31
C LEU A 227 6.36 11.33 4.01
N THR A 228 5.84 10.25 3.44
CA THR A 228 4.96 10.26 2.26
C THR A 228 3.68 9.47 2.51
N VAL A 229 2.56 9.90 1.94
CA VAL A 229 1.25 9.30 2.15
C VAL A 229 0.61 8.97 0.80
N HIS A 230 0.13 7.74 0.69
CA HIS A 230 -0.48 7.18 -0.52
C HIS A 230 -1.94 6.80 -0.20
N PRO A 231 -2.85 7.80 -0.10
CA PRO A 231 -4.26 7.59 0.22
C PRO A 231 -5.05 7.02 -0.97
N GLY A 232 -6.31 6.63 -0.74
CA GLY A 232 -7.23 6.25 -1.81
C GLY A 232 -8.66 6.73 -1.56
N ILE A 233 -9.20 7.37 -2.59
CA ILE A 233 -10.55 7.93 -2.61
C ILE A 233 -11.57 6.79 -2.55
N GLY A 234 -12.49 6.85 -1.59
CA GLY A 234 -13.53 5.84 -1.39
C GLY A 234 -13.10 4.59 -0.60
N TYR A 235 -11.88 4.56 -0.04
CA TYR A 235 -11.54 3.59 1.03
C TYR A 235 -11.07 4.28 2.31
N ASP A 236 -10.37 5.42 2.23
CA ASP A 236 -10.07 6.25 3.39
C ASP A 236 -11.31 7.10 3.79
N ILE A 237 -11.66 7.13 5.08
CA ILE A 237 -12.88 7.80 5.58
C ILE A 237 -12.94 9.31 5.32
N LEU A 238 -11.82 9.94 4.94
CA LEU A 238 -11.77 11.36 4.54
C LEU A 238 -12.75 11.67 3.40
N ALA A 239 -13.09 10.68 2.56
CA ALA A 239 -14.06 10.81 1.47
C ALA A 239 -15.53 10.85 1.94
N CYS A 240 -15.81 10.69 3.23
CA CYS A 240 -17.16 10.71 3.81
C CYS A 240 -17.61 12.08 4.32
N ASN A 241 -16.73 13.09 4.33
CA ASN A 241 -17.03 14.45 4.83
C ASN A 241 -17.27 15.44 3.67
N PRO A 242 -18.23 16.38 3.75
CA PRO A 242 -18.49 17.39 2.71
C PRO A 242 -17.28 18.24 2.32
N ALA A 243 -16.35 18.51 3.25
CA ALA A 243 -15.12 19.24 3.00
C ALA A 243 -14.10 18.48 2.12
N PHE A 244 -14.40 17.23 1.73
CA PHE A 244 -13.53 16.42 0.90
C PHE A 244 -13.24 17.07 -0.46
N ASN A 245 -11.96 17.22 -0.79
CA ASN A 245 -11.54 17.66 -2.12
C ASN A 245 -10.49 16.71 -2.70
N GLY A 246 -10.93 15.82 -3.60
CA GLY A 246 -10.06 14.89 -4.32
C GLY A 246 -8.93 15.57 -5.13
N ALA A 247 -9.08 16.83 -5.53
CA ALA A 247 -8.01 17.59 -6.17
C ALA A 247 -6.89 17.97 -5.20
N VAL A 248 -7.24 18.36 -3.96
CA VAL A 248 -6.28 18.65 -2.88
C VAL A 248 -5.55 17.37 -2.46
N LEU A 249 -6.30 16.29 -2.19
CA LEU A 249 -5.75 15.00 -1.81
C LEU A 249 -4.82 14.44 -2.92
N GLY A 250 -5.27 14.49 -4.18
CA GLY A 250 -4.51 14.03 -5.33
C GLY A 250 -3.22 14.82 -5.54
N ARG A 251 -3.28 16.15 -5.45
CA ARG A 251 -2.10 17.04 -5.57
C ARG A 251 -1.05 16.77 -4.51
N ALA A 252 -1.48 16.55 -3.26
CA ALA A 252 -0.59 16.24 -2.15
C ALA A 252 0.03 14.83 -2.27
N ALA A 253 -0.74 13.84 -2.75
CA ALA A 253 -0.28 12.48 -3.01
C ALA A 253 0.65 12.38 -4.24
N GLU A 254 0.44 13.22 -5.27
CA GLU A 254 1.30 13.30 -6.46
C GLU A 254 2.72 13.76 -6.08
N TRP A 255 2.84 14.79 -5.24
CA TRP A 255 4.11 15.22 -4.67
C TRP A 255 4.77 14.13 -3.82
N ASP A 256 3.99 13.44 -2.99
CA ASP A 256 4.49 12.36 -2.14
C ASP A 256 4.93 11.13 -2.95
N PHE A 257 4.32 10.83 -4.10
CA PHE A 257 4.81 9.80 -5.03
C PHE A 257 6.16 10.19 -5.65
N LYS A 258 6.32 11.46 -6.09
CA LYS A 258 7.61 11.96 -6.62
C LYS A 258 8.71 11.90 -5.55
N LEU A 259 8.41 12.31 -4.32
CA LEU A 259 9.34 12.28 -3.19
C LEU A 259 9.71 10.83 -2.80
N PHE A 260 8.73 9.92 -2.78
CA PHE A 260 8.96 8.49 -2.57
C PHE A 260 9.86 7.89 -3.66
N ALA A 261 9.62 8.21 -4.93
CA ALA A 261 10.45 7.76 -6.04
C ALA A 261 11.89 8.31 -5.97
N GLY A 262 12.08 9.54 -5.52
CA GLY A 262 13.41 10.11 -5.23
C GLY A 262 14.17 9.28 -4.20
N SER A 263 13.52 8.93 -3.08
CA SER A 263 14.13 8.05 -2.06
C SER A 263 14.36 6.62 -2.56
N VAL A 264 13.52 6.09 -3.46
CA VAL A 264 13.76 4.80 -4.12
C VAL A 264 15.04 4.82 -4.97
N ASP A 265 15.45 5.96 -5.55
CA ASP A 265 16.73 6.07 -6.27
C ASP A 265 17.98 5.93 -5.36
N THR A 266 17.82 6.05 -4.04
CA THR A 266 18.91 5.89 -3.06
C THR A 266 19.14 4.44 -2.60
N LEU A 267 18.38 3.48 -3.13
CA LEU A 267 18.34 2.09 -2.64
C LEU A 267 19.42 1.15 -3.20
N ASP A 268 20.48 1.62 -3.87
CA ASP A 268 21.57 0.70 -4.21
C ASP A 268 22.25 0.18 -2.92
N ASP A 269 22.23 -1.15 -2.73
CA ASP A 269 22.57 -1.83 -1.46
C ASP A 269 21.80 -1.34 -0.21
N GLY A 270 20.61 -0.73 -0.40
CA GLY A 270 19.76 -0.20 0.66
C GLY A 270 18.82 -1.22 1.32
N VAL A 271 17.88 -0.72 2.14
CA VAL A 271 16.86 -1.54 2.83
C VAL A 271 15.47 -0.97 2.65
N VAL A 272 14.48 -1.84 2.41
CA VAL A 272 13.06 -1.52 2.48
C VAL A 272 12.38 -2.43 3.50
N MET A 273 11.75 -1.84 4.51
CA MET A 273 10.86 -2.54 5.43
C MET A 273 9.41 -2.29 4.99
N SER A 274 8.59 -3.34 4.93
CA SER A 274 7.15 -3.24 4.67
C SER A 274 6.37 -3.91 5.80
N ILE A 275 5.76 -3.13 6.69
CA ILE A 275 5.15 -3.61 7.93
C ILE A 275 3.63 -3.38 7.90
N GLY A 276 2.86 -4.47 7.78
CA GLY A 276 1.39 -4.42 7.69
C GLY A 276 0.85 -3.63 6.50
N SER A 277 1.61 -3.54 5.40
CA SER A 277 1.27 -2.79 4.19
C SER A 277 1.01 -3.74 3.01
N ALA A 278 -0.01 -4.59 3.15
CA ALA A 278 -0.28 -5.72 2.24
C ALA A 278 -0.61 -5.34 0.77
N ILE A 279 -1.00 -4.09 0.51
CA ILE A 279 -1.44 -3.61 -0.82
C ILE A 279 -0.71 -2.32 -1.22
N MET A 280 -0.77 -1.27 -0.39
CA MET A 280 -0.21 0.05 -0.75
C MET A 280 1.29 -0.03 -1.04
N GLY A 281 2.10 -0.46 -0.06
CA GLY A 281 3.55 -0.51 -0.19
C GLY A 281 4.07 -1.27 -1.42
N PRO A 282 3.69 -2.54 -1.64
CA PRO A 282 4.14 -3.30 -2.81
C PRO A 282 3.67 -2.70 -4.14
N GLN A 283 2.49 -2.07 -4.20
CA GLN A 283 2.02 -1.42 -5.43
C GLN A 283 2.75 -0.09 -5.71
N VAL A 284 2.95 0.77 -4.70
CA VAL A 284 3.66 2.05 -4.87
C VAL A 284 5.13 1.80 -5.21
N PHE A 285 5.79 0.87 -4.49
CA PHE A 285 7.20 0.54 -4.69
C PHE A 285 7.50 0.04 -6.11
N GLU A 286 6.71 -0.89 -6.63
CA GLU A 286 6.87 -1.47 -7.98
C GLU A 286 6.86 -0.38 -9.08
N LYS A 287 5.98 0.63 -8.94
CA LYS A 287 5.84 1.71 -9.94
C LYS A 287 6.93 2.77 -9.77
N ALA A 288 7.28 3.13 -8.52
CA ALA A 288 8.41 4.01 -8.24
C ALA A 288 9.74 3.44 -8.73
N ALA A 289 10.03 2.17 -8.45
CA ALA A 289 11.23 1.48 -8.91
C ALA A 289 11.27 1.35 -10.44
N SER A 290 10.12 1.18 -11.11
CA SER A 290 10.03 1.21 -12.57
C SER A 290 10.39 2.59 -13.15
N CYS A 291 9.85 3.68 -12.59
CA CYS A 291 10.20 5.05 -12.98
C CYS A 291 11.70 5.35 -12.75
N VAL A 292 12.23 4.96 -11.60
CA VAL A 292 13.67 5.11 -11.27
C VAL A 292 14.55 4.33 -12.23
N ASN A 293 14.23 3.07 -12.52
CA ASN A 293 14.99 2.25 -13.47
C ASN A 293 14.91 2.80 -14.90
N ASN A 294 13.75 3.32 -15.32
CA ASN A 294 13.58 3.96 -16.62
C ASN A 294 14.48 5.21 -16.76
N LEU A 295 14.51 6.08 -15.74
CA LEU A 295 15.38 7.28 -15.72
C LEU A 295 16.86 6.91 -15.60
N ARG A 296 17.22 5.89 -14.81
CA ARG A 296 18.58 5.36 -14.71
C ARG A 296 19.11 4.91 -16.07
N LEU A 297 18.35 4.07 -16.78
CA LEU A 297 18.74 3.54 -18.09
C LEU A 297 18.89 4.63 -19.15
N GLN A 298 18.01 5.65 -19.17
CA GLN A 298 18.15 6.82 -20.04
C GLN A 298 19.47 7.59 -19.79
N ASN A 299 19.91 7.63 -18.53
CA ASN A 299 21.15 8.31 -18.11
C ASN A 299 22.38 7.36 -18.02
N GLY A 300 22.32 6.18 -18.63
CA GLY A 300 23.42 5.20 -18.63
C GLY A 300 23.75 4.58 -17.26
N ARG A 301 22.96 4.85 -16.21
CA ARG A 301 23.10 4.25 -14.88
C ARG A 301 22.55 2.83 -14.88
N ARG A 302 23.18 1.94 -14.09
CA ARG A 302 22.64 0.61 -13.78
C ARG A 302 21.29 0.75 -13.07
N ILE A 303 20.35 -0.15 -13.39
CA ILE A 303 19.11 -0.35 -12.61
C ILE A 303 19.40 -0.59 -11.13
N LEU A 304 18.42 -0.30 -10.27
CA LEU A 304 18.47 -0.54 -8.83
C LEU A 304 18.92 -1.96 -8.51
N HIS A 305 19.85 -2.13 -7.58
CA HIS A 305 20.44 -3.42 -7.23
C HIS A 305 20.82 -3.51 -5.75
N GLY A 306 21.06 -4.74 -5.26
CA GLY A 306 21.63 -4.99 -3.93
C GLY A 306 20.68 -4.80 -2.73
N HIS A 307 19.62 -3.99 -2.88
CA HIS A 307 18.67 -3.74 -1.80
C HIS A 307 18.03 -5.02 -1.24
N THR A 308 17.75 -4.97 0.06
CA THR A 308 17.03 -6.05 0.76
C THR A 308 15.64 -5.58 1.18
N ILE A 309 14.60 -6.34 0.81
CA ILE A 309 13.20 -6.06 1.16
C ILE A 309 12.74 -7.03 2.25
N PHE A 310 12.40 -6.49 3.42
CA PHE A 310 11.86 -7.22 4.57
C PHE A 310 10.35 -6.97 4.69
N VAL A 311 9.56 -8.00 4.41
CA VAL A 311 8.09 -7.98 4.54
C VAL A 311 7.69 -8.56 5.90
N VAL A 312 6.99 -7.77 6.70
CA VAL A 312 6.48 -8.14 8.03
C VAL A 312 4.97 -8.03 8.01
N ASP A 313 4.31 -9.16 7.76
CA ASP A 313 2.84 -9.27 7.77
C ASP A 313 2.38 -10.46 8.61
N LEU A 314 1.12 -10.41 9.07
CA LEU A 314 0.49 -11.51 9.79
C LEU A 314 -0.08 -12.57 8.83
N GLN A 315 -0.45 -12.19 7.60
CA GLN A 315 -0.92 -13.11 6.59
C GLN A 315 0.24 -13.92 6.00
N ASP A 316 0.09 -15.25 5.89
CA ASP A 316 1.10 -16.10 5.28
C ASP A 316 1.13 -16.01 3.75
N GLY A 317 2.10 -16.68 3.12
CA GLY A 317 2.31 -16.68 1.66
C GLY A 317 1.33 -17.50 0.83
N GLY A 318 0.15 -17.84 1.37
CA GLY A 318 -0.84 -18.70 0.70
C GLY A 318 -0.31 -20.12 0.50
N GLY A 319 0.59 -20.57 1.37
CA GLY A 319 1.30 -21.85 1.23
C GLY A 319 2.25 -21.98 0.01
N TRP A 320 2.46 -20.93 -0.79
CA TRP A 320 3.29 -21.00 -2.00
C TRP A 320 4.77 -20.73 -1.73
N ASP A 321 5.66 -21.43 -2.44
CA ASP A 321 7.10 -21.20 -2.41
C ASP A 321 7.50 -20.09 -3.39
N TRP A 322 7.38 -18.84 -2.93
CA TRP A 322 7.70 -17.64 -3.70
C TRP A 322 9.17 -17.52 -4.12
N SER A 323 10.08 -18.35 -3.60
CA SER A 323 11.45 -18.44 -4.14
C SER A 323 11.50 -19.04 -5.55
N ARG A 324 10.41 -19.71 -5.97
CA ARG A 324 10.23 -20.30 -7.30
C ARG A 324 9.47 -19.39 -8.28
N GLY A 325 9.27 -18.12 -7.91
CA GLY A 325 8.54 -17.13 -8.70
C GLY A 325 7.03 -17.08 -8.41
N GLU A 326 6.30 -16.48 -9.34
CA GLU A 326 4.86 -16.20 -9.21
C GLU A 326 4.00 -17.47 -9.34
N PRO A 327 3.00 -17.70 -8.48
CA PRO A 327 2.05 -18.80 -8.62
C PRO A 327 1.16 -18.65 -9.87
N PRO A 328 0.59 -19.74 -10.41
CA PRO A 328 -0.36 -19.66 -11.51
C PRO A 328 -1.65 -18.94 -11.07
N LYS A 329 -2.35 -18.30 -12.04
CA LYS A 329 -3.61 -17.55 -11.82
C LYS A 329 -4.73 -18.38 -11.16
N THR A 330 -4.65 -19.70 -11.21
CA THR A 330 -5.58 -20.65 -10.60
C THR A 330 -5.31 -20.92 -9.11
N ASN A 331 -4.19 -20.45 -8.56
CA ASN A 331 -3.83 -20.59 -7.15
C ASN A 331 -4.20 -19.28 -6.39
N PRO A 332 -4.94 -19.33 -5.28
CA PRO A 332 -5.28 -18.15 -4.46
C PRO A 332 -4.10 -17.27 -4.06
N ALA A 333 -2.90 -17.84 -3.90
CA ALA A 333 -1.68 -17.09 -3.58
C ALA A 333 -1.35 -16.00 -4.61
N TYR A 334 -1.75 -16.15 -5.89
CA TYR A 334 -1.57 -15.15 -6.95
C TYR A 334 -2.18 -13.78 -6.62
N TYR A 335 -3.19 -13.74 -5.74
CA TYR A 335 -3.89 -12.51 -5.38
C TYR A 335 -3.26 -11.79 -4.17
N LEU A 336 -2.25 -12.38 -3.51
CA LEU A 336 -1.50 -11.80 -2.39
C LEU A 336 -0.48 -10.75 -2.88
N ARG A 337 -0.91 -9.48 -2.96
CA ARG A 337 -0.14 -8.39 -3.59
C ARG A 337 1.25 -8.14 -3.00
N PHE A 338 1.39 -8.22 -1.68
CA PHE A 338 2.65 -8.10 -0.92
C PHE A 338 3.66 -9.23 -1.13
N TRP A 339 3.21 -10.35 -1.70
CA TRP A 339 4.11 -11.39 -2.18
C TRP A 339 4.37 -11.23 -3.68
N ARG A 340 3.31 -11.01 -4.46
CA ARG A 340 3.34 -10.91 -5.92
C ARG A 340 4.34 -9.86 -6.42
N SER A 341 4.12 -8.57 -6.16
CA SER A 341 4.97 -7.51 -6.70
C SER A 341 6.39 -7.55 -6.13
N SER A 342 6.55 -8.05 -4.90
CA SER A 342 7.85 -8.27 -4.28
C SER A 342 8.65 -9.39 -4.96
N ALA A 343 8.00 -10.50 -5.34
CA ALA A 343 8.63 -11.58 -6.09
C ALA A 343 8.98 -11.17 -7.53
N THR A 344 8.12 -10.40 -8.20
CA THR A 344 8.44 -9.82 -9.52
C THR A 344 9.64 -8.87 -9.48
N SER A 345 9.87 -8.20 -8.33
CA SER A 345 11.03 -7.31 -8.12
C SER A 345 12.31 -8.04 -7.69
N ALA A 346 12.24 -9.34 -7.39
CA ALA A 346 13.36 -10.10 -6.80
C ALA A 346 14.52 -10.42 -7.77
N SER A 347 14.43 -10.01 -9.04
CA SER A 347 15.54 -10.13 -10.00
C SER A 347 16.72 -9.18 -9.70
N THR A 348 16.50 -8.13 -8.91
CA THR A 348 17.57 -7.22 -8.44
C THR A 348 17.61 -7.03 -6.92
N ALA A 349 16.62 -7.55 -6.19
CA ALA A 349 16.42 -7.35 -4.76
C ALA A 349 16.51 -8.67 -3.96
N THR A 350 17.19 -8.64 -2.81
CA THR A 350 17.16 -9.76 -1.86
C THR A 350 15.86 -9.70 -1.05
N TRP A 351 15.00 -10.70 -1.15
CA TRP A 351 13.70 -10.71 -0.46
C TRP A 351 13.69 -11.56 0.82
N ARG A 352 12.93 -11.11 1.84
CA ARG A 352 12.75 -11.75 3.16
C ARG A 352 11.32 -11.57 3.70
N SER A 353 10.78 -12.58 4.39
CA SER A 353 9.55 -12.48 5.20
C SER A 353 9.62 -13.35 6.45
N THR A 354 8.99 -12.88 7.53
CA THR A 354 8.88 -13.56 8.83
C THR A 354 8.10 -14.87 8.79
N ARG A 355 7.27 -15.09 7.76
CA ARG A 355 6.56 -16.36 7.51
C ARG A 355 7.03 -16.99 6.21
N ARG A 356 7.96 -17.95 6.28
CA ARG A 356 8.16 -18.89 5.15
C ARG A 356 6.90 -19.74 4.97
N ALA A 357 6.56 -20.07 3.72
CA ALA A 357 5.66 -21.19 3.45
C ALA A 357 6.25 -22.47 4.08
N PRO A 358 5.42 -23.36 4.65
CA PRO A 358 5.91 -24.61 5.19
C PRO A 358 6.55 -25.43 4.07
N ARG A 359 7.75 -26.00 4.33
CA ARG A 359 8.28 -27.06 3.46
C ARG A 359 7.19 -28.12 3.33
N PRO A 360 6.89 -28.63 2.12
CA PRO A 360 5.92 -29.70 1.97
C PRO A 360 6.38 -30.88 2.84
N ARG A 361 5.56 -31.27 3.82
CA ARG A 361 5.83 -32.46 4.61
C ARG A 361 5.93 -33.63 3.63
N SER A 362 7.06 -34.32 3.63
CA SER A 362 7.17 -35.64 2.98
C SER A 362 6.00 -36.49 3.48
N ARG A 363 5.14 -36.95 2.56
CA ARG A 363 4.00 -37.81 2.93
C ARG A 363 4.53 -38.96 3.78
N PRO A 364 3.96 -39.23 4.97
CA PRO A 364 4.14 -40.51 5.62
C PRO A 364 3.75 -41.60 4.62
N GLY A 365 4.58 -42.63 4.46
CA GLY A 365 4.22 -43.78 3.63
C GLY A 365 2.98 -44.45 4.20
N CYS A 366 2.04 -44.87 3.34
CA CYS A 366 0.84 -45.57 3.78
C CYS A 366 1.24 -46.87 4.51
N PRO A 367 0.83 -47.08 5.79
CA PRO A 367 1.01 -48.36 6.45
C PRO A 367 -0.05 -49.34 5.91
N CYS A 368 0.30 -50.08 4.86
CA CYS A 368 -0.56 -51.14 4.32
C CYS A 368 -0.56 -52.36 5.27
N THR A 369 -1.41 -52.32 6.30
CA THR A 369 -1.54 -53.40 7.28
C THR A 369 -2.54 -54.46 6.83
N THR A 370 -2.05 -55.55 6.23
CA THR A 370 -2.76 -56.83 6.15
C THR A 370 -1.81 -57.97 6.56
N SER A 371 -2.30 -58.90 7.38
CA SER A 371 -1.53 -60.01 7.97
C SER A 371 -2.51 -61.05 8.54
N PRO A 372 -2.07 -62.30 8.78
CA PRO A 372 -1.48 -63.25 7.82
C PRO A 372 -2.28 -64.59 7.97
N PRO A 373 -1.69 -65.81 8.01
CA PRO A 373 -0.61 -66.40 7.23
C PRO A 373 -1.08 -67.66 6.43
N SER A 374 -0.27 -68.13 5.48
CA SER A 374 -0.20 -69.57 5.15
C SER A 374 1.19 -69.92 4.58
N ALA A 375 1.55 -71.20 4.58
CA ALA A 375 2.93 -71.65 4.40
C ALA A 375 3.17 -72.44 3.11
N ARG A 376 4.35 -72.27 2.49
CA ARG A 376 5.29 -73.35 2.10
C ARG A 376 6.55 -72.81 1.42
N SER A 377 7.61 -73.62 1.50
CA SER A 377 8.89 -73.53 0.77
C SER A 377 9.16 -74.92 0.16
N PRO A 378 10.20 -75.14 -0.67
CA PRO A 378 11.00 -74.22 -1.51
C PRO A 378 11.14 -74.72 -2.97
N ALA A 379 11.76 -73.95 -3.90
CA ALA A 379 12.56 -74.52 -5.00
C ALA A 379 13.43 -73.50 -5.77
N ARG A 380 14.59 -73.99 -6.24
CA ARG A 380 15.62 -73.32 -7.06
C ARG A 380 15.19 -73.13 -8.52
N ARG A 381 15.64 -72.06 -9.19
CA ARG A 381 16.63 -72.06 -10.32
C ARG A 381 16.73 -70.67 -10.98
N ALA A 382 17.78 -70.47 -11.79
CA ALA A 382 18.08 -69.29 -12.61
C ALA A 382 18.62 -69.77 -13.98
N PRO A 383 19.14 -68.91 -14.87
CA PRO A 383 18.54 -67.72 -15.50
C PRO A 383 18.45 -67.89 -17.04
N CYS A 384 17.94 -66.91 -17.81
CA CYS A 384 18.39 -66.70 -19.20
C CYS A 384 17.97 -65.34 -19.81
N SER A 385 18.80 -64.84 -20.73
CA SER A 385 18.46 -63.89 -21.82
C SER A 385 18.39 -64.69 -23.15
N PRO A 386 18.10 -64.14 -24.35
CA PRO A 386 18.71 -62.95 -24.99
C PRO A 386 17.63 -61.85 -25.21
N THR A 387 17.49 -61.00 -26.27
CA THR A 387 18.12 -60.87 -27.60
C THR A 387 18.00 -59.44 -28.16
N CYS A 388 18.68 -59.18 -29.28
CA CYS A 388 18.55 -58.03 -30.20
C CYS A 388 18.54 -58.61 -31.67
N PRO A 389 18.34 -57.87 -32.79
CA PRO A 389 19.29 -56.80 -33.24
C PRO A 389 18.76 -55.67 -34.18
N HIS A 390 19.58 -54.61 -34.37
CA HIS A 390 19.80 -53.78 -35.60
C HIS A 390 18.60 -53.10 -36.34
N SER A 391 18.70 -52.05 -37.19
CA SER A 391 19.74 -51.12 -37.73
C SER A 391 19.02 -50.02 -38.56
N ALA A 392 19.54 -48.86 -39.00
CA ALA A 392 20.69 -47.98 -38.67
C ALA A 392 20.59 -46.69 -39.58
N LEU A 393 21.66 -45.87 -39.68
CA LEU A 393 21.86 -44.71 -40.60
C LEU A 393 21.06 -43.40 -40.32
N ALA A 394 21.48 -42.22 -40.81
CA ALA A 394 22.71 -41.42 -40.62
C ALA A 394 22.67 -40.08 -41.42
N ARG A 395 23.58 -39.13 -41.10
CA ARG A 395 23.85 -37.78 -41.70
C ARG A 395 23.14 -36.60 -40.99
N SER A 396 23.76 -35.50 -40.50
CA SER A 396 24.95 -34.65 -40.83
C SER A 396 24.63 -33.51 -41.82
N CYS A 397 25.09 -32.25 -41.71
CA CYS A 397 25.79 -31.46 -40.65
C CYS A 397 25.93 -29.98 -41.12
N ARG A 398 26.37 -29.04 -40.26
CA ARG A 398 26.94 -27.69 -40.60
C ARG A 398 25.98 -26.64 -41.24
N SER A 399 26.28 -25.32 -41.29
CA SER A 399 27.04 -24.43 -40.38
C SER A 399 26.84 -22.92 -40.72
N ASP A 400 27.35 -22.04 -39.84
CA ASP A 400 27.93 -20.68 -40.07
C ASP A 400 27.12 -19.44 -40.48
N SER A 401 27.52 -18.32 -39.83
CA SER A 401 27.49 -16.91 -40.29
C SER A 401 26.14 -16.18 -40.48
N ALA A 402 26.11 -14.84 -40.63
CA ALA A 402 26.54 -13.74 -39.76
C ALA A 402 26.24 -12.37 -40.44
N ALA A 403 26.17 -11.30 -39.62
CA ALA A 403 26.39 -9.89 -39.97
C ALA A 403 25.30 -9.05 -40.73
N ARG A 404 25.13 -7.81 -40.23
CA ARG A 404 24.61 -6.58 -40.92
C ARG A 404 23.09 -6.59 -41.25
N THR A 405 22.38 -5.45 -41.38
CA THR A 405 22.74 -4.01 -41.30
C THR A 405 21.56 -3.20 -40.72
N ALA A 406 21.81 -1.96 -40.26
CA ALA A 406 20.76 -1.03 -39.83
C ALA A 406 20.18 -0.18 -40.98
N LYS A 407 18.94 0.32 -40.83
CA LYS A 407 18.50 1.64 -41.33
C LYS A 407 17.16 2.10 -40.74
N ASP A 408 16.96 3.41 -40.78
CA ASP A 408 15.82 4.15 -40.23
C ASP A 408 14.54 4.04 -41.08
N SER A 409 13.39 4.35 -40.48
CA SER A 409 12.49 5.38 -41.04
C SER A 409 11.33 5.76 -40.09
N ASN A 410 10.93 7.03 -40.18
CA ASN A 410 9.85 7.65 -39.42
C ASN A 410 8.48 7.38 -40.10
N CYS A 411 7.43 7.03 -39.34
CA CYS A 411 6.07 6.98 -39.86
C CYS A 411 4.98 7.23 -38.81
N GLY A 412 4.72 8.49 -38.48
CA GLY A 412 3.53 8.88 -37.70
C GLY A 412 2.23 8.69 -38.50
N ARG A 413 1.17 8.18 -37.86
CA ARG A 413 -0.18 8.11 -38.46
C ARG A 413 -1.23 8.76 -37.57
N ARG A 414 -1.97 9.72 -38.14
CA ARG A 414 -3.14 10.36 -37.52
C ARG A 414 -4.31 9.38 -37.48
N TRP A 415 -5.09 9.40 -36.40
CA TRP A 415 -6.41 8.77 -36.34
C TRP A 415 -7.45 9.61 -37.11
N ARG A 416 -8.43 8.93 -37.72
CA ARG A 416 -9.70 9.52 -38.19
C ARG A 416 -10.86 8.70 -37.59
N PRO A 417 -11.96 9.32 -37.13
CA PRO A 417 -13.13 8.59 -36.66
C PRO A 417 -13.99 8.10 -37.83
N CYS A 418 -14.53 6.89 -37.72
CA CYS A 418 -15.58 6.39 -38.62
C CYS A 418 -16.97 6.92 -38.21
N ARG A 419 -17.89 6.94 -39.18
CA ARG A 419 -19.26 7.46 -39.00
C ARG A 419 -20.22 6.40 -38.44
N ALA A 420 -21.38 6.86 -37.98
CA ALA A 420 -22.44 6.05 -37.39
C ALA A 420 -23.13 5.11 -38.41
N CYS A 421 -23.68 4.01 -37.90
CA CYS A 421 -24.72 3.22 -38.56
C CYS A 421 -26.05 3.45 -37.84
N THR A 422 -27.07 3.92 -38.56
CA THR A 422 -28.45 4.04 -38.08
C THR A 422 -29.19 2.72 -38.24
N TRP A 423 -29.96 2.32 -37.23
CA TRP A 423 -30.96 1.25 -37.35
C TRP A 423 -32.27 1.66 -36.69
N THR A 424 -33.38 1.48 -37.42
CA THR A 424 -34.74 1.84 -37.01
C THR A 424 -35.64 0.61 -37.11
N THR A 425 -36.20 0.15 -35.98
CA THR A 425 -37.29 -0.84 -35.94
C THR A 425 -38.22 -0.55 -34.76
N SER A 426 -39.52 -0.71 -34.99
CA SER A 426 -40.59 -0.45 -34.01
C SER A 426 -40.90 -1.69 -33.12
N PRO A 427 -41.58 -1.54 -31.97
CA PRO A 427 -41.61 -2.57 -30.92
C PRO A 427 -42.82 -3.53 -30.96
N PRO A 428 -42.66 -4.78 -30.48
CA PRO A 428 -43.74 -5.69 -30.07
C PRO A 428 -44.10 -5.54 -28.56
N PRO A 429 -45.20 -6.16 -28.05
CA PRO A 429 -45.90 -5.69 -26.85
C PRO A 429 -45.53 -6.36 -25.50
N ARG A 430 -46.11 -5.83 -24.42
CA ARG A 430 -45.99 -6.31 -23.03
C ARG A 430 -46.81 -7.59 -22.76
N SER A 431 -46.25 -8.55 -22.01
CA SER A 431 -46.98 -9.41 -21.06
C SER A 431 -46.03 -10.21 -20.14
N ALA A 432 -46.59 -10.79 -19.07
CA ALA A 432 -46.02 -11.75 -18.12
C ALA A 432 -44.82 -11.30 -17.23
N ALA A 433 -44.82 -11.77 -15.98
CA ALA A 433 -43.79 -11.51 -14.97
C ALA A 433 -43.08 -12.81 -14.54
N PRO A 434 -41.79 -12.78 -14.13
CA PRO A 434 -41.08 -13.95 -13.64
C PRO A 434 -41.24 -14.16 -12.12
N SER A 435 -41.32 -15.43 -11.70
CA SER A 435 -41.37 -15.85 -10.29
C SER A 435 -40.04 -15.61 -9.54
N PRO A 436 -40.07 -15.44 -8.20
CA PRO A 436 -38.86 -15.15 -7.42
C PRO A 436 -37.94 -16.36 -7.25
N ILE A 437 -36.66 -16.21 -7.60
CA ILE A 437 -35.60 -17.17 -7.25
C ILE A 437 -35.11 -16.87 -5.82
N ALA A 438 -35.49 -17.73 -4.87
CA ALA A 438 -35.12 -17.58 -3.47
C ALA A 438 -33.69 -18.08 -3.17
N SER A 439 -32.71 -17.19 -3.25
CA SER A 439 -31.33 -17.45 -2.83
C SER A 439 -31.17 -17.41 -1.30
N ARG A 440 -31.43 -18.55 -0.63
CA ARG A 440 -31.24 -18.71 0.82
C ARG A 440 -29.77 -18.56 1.25
N TRP A 441 -29.39 -17.38 1.73
CA TRP A 441 -28.17 -17.18 2.52
C TRP A 441 -28.47 -17.39 4.01
N CYS A 442 -28.38 -18.65 4.48
CA CYS A 442 -28.49 -18.95 5.90
C CYS A 442 -27.19 -18.61 6.64
N TRP A 443 -27.14 -17.44 7.27
CA TRP A 443 -26.12 -17.11 8.27
C TRP A 443 -26.56 -17.65 9.64
N ASN A 444 -25.72 -18.46 10.31
CA ASN A 444 -26.06 -19.13 11.56
C ASN A 444 -25.13 -18.69 12.71
N PRO A 445 -25.58 -17.82 13.63
CA PRO A 445 -24.73 -17.22 14.67
C PRO A 445 -24.89 -17.89 16.04
N ALA A 446 -24.27 -19.05 16.26
CA ALA A 446 -24.09 -19.64 17.59
C ALA A 446 -22.83 -20.52 17.66
N GLY A 447 -22.03 -20.37 18.73
CA GLY A 447 -20.76 -21.10 18.85
C GLY A 447 -19.89 -20.66 20.04
N ARG A 448 -20.45 -20.64 21.26
CA ARG A 448 -19.63 -20.57 22.48
C ARG A 448 -19.07 -21.97 22.78
N SER A 449 -17.80 -22.05 23.17
CA SER A 449 -17.25 -23.19 23.90
C SER A 449 -16.38 -22.68 25.04
N ALA A 450 -16.69 -23.11 26.26
CA ALA A 450 -15.73 -23.13 27.38
C ALA A 450 -14.99 -24.49 27.36
N SER A 451 -14.00 -24.63 28.26
CA SER A 451 -12.94 -25.67 28.28
C SER A 451 -12.01 -25.64 27.07
#